data_AF-A0A8T6U0X1-F1
#
_entry.id   AF-A0A8T6U0X1-F1
#
_cell.length_a   1.000
_cell.length_b   1.000
_cell.length_c   1.000
_cell.angle_alpha   90.00
_cell.angle_beta   90.00
_cell.angle_gamma   90.00
#
_symmetry.space_group_name_H-M   'P 1'
#
loop_
_entity.id
_entity.type
_entity.pdbx_description
1 polymer ?
#
loop_
_entity_poly.entity_id
_entity_poly.type
_entity_poly.pdbx_seq_one_letter_code
_entity_poly.pdbx_strand_id
1 'polypeptide(L)'
;MIEFDLIPSLQIVDGQEKRKKRELPKLENITTLNCDNPAATIADSSIDLIKKSFALKPPVRILVNGEEDLLVIPACLYAPENAI
;
A
#
# COMPACT_ATOMS: atom_id res chain seq x y z
N MET A 1 7.67 -12.67 -2.74
CA MET A 1 6.42 -12.49 -3.52
C MET A 1 6.75 -12.10 -4.95
N ILE A 2 7.33 -10.91 -5.16
CA ILE A 2 7.72 -10.43 -6.49
C ILE A 2 8.77 -11.34 -7.17
N GLU A 3 9.76 -11.84 -6.43
CA GLU A 3 10.76 -12.80 -6.95
C GLU A 3 10.17 -14.18 -7.32
N PHE A 4 8.91 -14.45 -6.96
CA PHE A 4 8.17 -15.67 -7.30
C PHE A 4 7.06 -15.40 -8.33
N ASP A 5 7.14 -14.28 -9.07
CA ASP A 5 6.13 -13.82 -10.05
C ASP A 5 4.72 -13.59 -9.45
N LEU A 6 4.63 -13.45 -8.12
CA LEU A 6 3.40 -13.07 -7.43
C LEU A 6 3.38 -11.56 -7.26
N ILE A 7 2.68 -10.88 -8.18
CA ILE A 7 2.53 -9.43 -8.19
C ILE A 7 1.18 -9.05 -7.57
N PRO A 8 1.16 -8.53 -6.33
CA PRO A 8 -0.08 -8.06 -5.72
C PRO A 8 -0.64 -6.85 -6.48
N SER A 9 -1.97 -6.80 -6.62
CA SER A 9 -2.67 -5.69 -7.28
C SER A 9 -2.51 -4.38 -6.51
N LEU A 10 -2.48 -4.45 -5.17
CA LEU A 10 -2.23 -3.35 -4.26
C LEU A 10 -1.12 -3.71 -3.28
N GLN A 11 -0.16 -2.80 -3.09
CA GLN A 11 0.90 -2.89 -2.10
C GLN A 11 0.78 -1.68 -1.18
N ILE A 12 0.81 -1.88 0.13
CA ILE A 12 0.91 -0.80 1.11
C ILE A 12 2.18 -1.09 1.90
N VAL A 13 3.14 -0.16 1.89
CA VAL A 13 4.47 -0.37 2.50
C VAL A 13 5.01 0.94 3.08
N ASP A 14 5.71 0.86 4.21
CA ASP A 14 6.39 2.01 4.83
C ASP A 14 7.83 2.23 4.31
N GLY A 15 8.37 1.27 3.56
CA GLY A 15 9.72 1.29 3.01
C GLY A 15 10.82 1.27 4.08
N GLN A 16 10.51 0.82 5.30
CA GLN A 16 11.45 0.78 6.42
C GLN A 16 11.60 -0.63 6.98
N GLU A 17 12.83 -1.03 7.29
CA GLU A 17 13.13 -2.24 8.04
C GLU A 17 14.02 -1.89 9.22
N LYS A 18 13.61 -2.29 10.44
CA LYS A 18 14.34 -1.97 11.68
C LYS A 18 14.69 -0.47 11.79
N ARG A 19 13.77 0.42 11.37
CA ARG A 19 13.94 1.88 11.31
C ARG A 19 15.03 2.36 10.34
N LYS A 20 15.44 1.53 9.37
CA LYS A 20 16.33 1.91 8.27
C LYS A 20 15.55 1.87 6.97
N LYS A 21 15.78 2.86 6.09
CA LYS A 21 15.19 2.86 4.74
C LYS A 21 15.67 1.63 3.97
N ARG A 22 14.74 0.92 3.35
CA ARG A 22 15.00 -0.19 2.45
C ARG A 22 14.70 0.23 1.02
N GLU A 23 15.52 -0.25 0.08
CA GLU A 23 15.18 -0.19 -1.34
C GLU A 23 14.01 -1.13 -1.63
N LEU A 24 12.95 -0.55 -2.17
CA LEU A 24 11.76 -1.28 -2.58
C LEU A 24 12.06 -2.11 -3.83
N PRO A 25 11.47 -3.31 -3.95
CA PRO A 25 11.59 -4.11 -5.16
C PRO A 25 11.07 -3.33 -6.37
N LYS A 26 11.89 -3.30 -7.42
CA LYS A 26 11.57 -2.65 -8.70
C LYS A 26 10.57 -3.53 -9.44
N LEU A 27 9.40 -2.96 -9.72
CA LEU A 27 8.37 -3.54 -10.57
C LEU A 27 8.23 -2.62 -11.77
N GLU A 28 8.26 -3.18 -12.97
CA GLU A 28 7.97 -2.41 -14.18
C GLU A 28 6.49 -2.01 -14.19
N ASN A 29 6.20 -0.77 -14.59
CA ASN A 29 4.85 -0.21 -14.72
C ASN A 29 4.03 -0.12 -13.42
N ILE A 30 4.67 0.02 -12.26
CA ILE A 30 3.98 0.22 -10.98
C ILE A 30 3.56 1.68 -10.77
N THR A 31 2.29 1.90 -10.43
CA THR A 31 1.79 3.23 -10.03
C THR A 31 2.09 3.44 -8.55
N THR A 32 2.91 4.45 -8.22
CA THR A 32 3.26 4.75 -6.82
C THR A 32 2.49 5.97 -6.31
N LEU A 33 1.85 5.82 -5.16
CA LEU A 33 1.13 6.85 -4.42
C LEU A 33 1.78 7.00 -3.05
N ASN A 34 1.70 8.19 -2.44
CA ASN A 34 2.23 8.44 -1.10
C ASN A 34 1.07 8.81 -0.17
N CYS A 35 1.09 8.32 1.08
CA CYS A 35 0.20 8.80 2.14
C CYS A 35 0.98 9.06 3.43
N ASP A 36 0.52 10.03 4.20
CA ASP A 36 0.98 10.26 5.56
C ASP A 36 -0.02 9.63 6.53
N ASN A 37 0.45 8.67 7.34
CA ASN A 37 -0.38 8.01 8.34
C ASN A 37 0.35 7.98 9.68
N PRO A 38 0.09 8.91 10.61
CA PRO A 38 0.74 8.93 11.91
C PRO A 38 0.52 7.63 12.69
N ALA A 39 1.42 7.36 13.65
CA ALA A 39 1.28 6.19 14.51
C ALA A 39 -0.05 6.18 15.27
N ALA A 40 -0.60 4.98 15.50
CA ALA A 40 -1.88 4.74 16.16
C ALA A 40 -3.08 5.49 15.54
N THR A 41 -2.99 5.88 14.27
CA THR A 41 -4.01 6.66 13.56
C THR A 41 -4.36 5.98 12.24
N ILE A 42 -5.63 6.09 11.83
CA ILE A 42 -6.04 5.81 10.45
C ILE A 42 -6.52 7.14 9.87
N ALA A 43 -5.64 7.81 9.14
CA ALA A 43 -5.95 9.12 8.56
C ALA A 43 -7.02 8.97 7.46
N ASP A 44 -8.03 9.85 7.44
CA ASP A 44 -9.05 9.87 6.38
C ASP A 44 -8.42 9.99 4.98
N SER A 45 -7.34 10.77 4.86
CA SER A 45 -6.57 10.89 3.62
C SER A 45 -5.98 9.56 3.14
N SER A 46 -5.54 8.70 4.07
CA SER A 46 -5.06 7.34 3.76
C SER A 46 -6.21 6.44 3.31
N ILE A 47 -7.38 6.55 3.95
CA ILE A 47 -8.58 5.80 3.56
C ILE A 47 -9.01 6.18 2.14
N ASP A 48 -9.08 7.48 1.83
CA ASP A 48 -9.43 7.97 0.50
C ASP A 48 -8.42 7.52 -0.56
N LEU A 49 -7.13 7.49 -0.22
CA LEU A 49 -6.09 7.00 -1.12
C LEU A 49 -6.23 5.50 -1.40
N ILE A 50 -6.52 4.70 -0.38
CA ILE A 50 -6.79 3.26 -0.53
C ILE A 50 -7.98 3.03 -1.47
N LYS A 51 -9.10 3.73 -1.26
CA LYS A 51 -10.26 3.65 -2.15
C LYS A 51 -9.91 4.00 -3.60
N LYS A 52 -9.15 5.09 -3.80
CA LYS A 52 -8.69 5.50 -5.13
C LYS A 52 -7.77 4.47 -5.76
N SER A 53 -6.91 3.82 -4.95
CA SER A 53 -5.96 2.83 -5.45
C SER A 53 -6.63 1.63 -6.10
N PHE A 54 -7.79 1.20 -5.59
CA PHE A 54 -8.57 0.10 -6.18
C PHE A 54 -9.21 0.45 -7.53
N ALA A 55 -9.39 1.74 -7.84
CA ALA A 55 -9.90 2.20 -9.13
C ALA A 55 -8.79 2.42 -10.18
N LEU A 56 -7.51 2.34 -9.78
CA LEU A 56 -6.38 2.50 -10.68
C LEU A 56 -6.00 1.18 -11.35
N LYS A 57 -5.26 1.29 -12.46
CA LYS A 57 -4.73 0.12 -13.15
C LYS A 57 -3.65 -0.55 -12.28
N PRO A 58 -3.80 -1.83 -11.89
CA PRO A 58 -2.79 -2.54 -11.13
C PRO A 58 -1.52 -2.79 -11.97
N PRO A 59 -0.34 -2.93 -11.34
CA PRO A 59 -0.10 -2.91 -9.90
C PRO A 59 0.04 -1.49 -9.32
N VAL A 60 -0.52 -1.28 -8.12
CA VAL A 60 -0.44 -0.01 -7.38
C VAL A 60 0.34 -0.22 -6.09
N ARG A 61 1.17 0.76 -5.73
CA ARG A 61 1.91 0.81 -4.46
C ARG A 61 1.62 2.11 -3.73
N ILE A 62 1.21 1.99 -2.48
CA ILE A 62 1.06 3.08 -1.53
C ILE A 62 2.28 3.06 -0.62
N LEU A 63 3.04 4.16 -0.63
CA LEU A 63 4.13 4.43 0.30
C LEU A 63 3.63 5.22 1.49
N VAL A 64 3.75 4.62 2.66
CA VAL A 64 3.26 5.19 3.90
C VAL A 64 4.39 5.93 4.61
N ASN A 65 4.21 7.22 4.84
CA ASN A 65 5.01 7.98 5.78
C ASN A 65 4.36 7.87 7.17
N GLY A 66 4.86 6.94 7.99
CA GLY A 66 4.35 6.65 9.33
C GLY A 66 4.00 5.18 9.51
N GLU A 67 2.85 4.87 10.10
CA GLU A 67 2.40 3.49 10.40
C GLU A 67 1.52 2.92 9.29
N GLU A 68 1.89 1.76 8.76
CA GLU A 68 1.18 1.07 7.67
C GLU A 68 0.21 0.00 8.20
N ASP A 69 0.54 -0.67 9.30
CA ASP A 69 -0.16 -1.86 9.79
C ASP A 69 -1.68 -1.65 9.95
N LEU A 70 -2.11 -0.52 10.50
CA LEU A 70 -3.54 -0.21 10.71
C LEU A 70 -4.32 0.01 9.42
N LEU A 71 -3.64 0.31 8.31
CA LEU A 71 -4.25 0.51 6.99
C LEU A 71 -4.78 -0.81 6.40
N VAL A 72 -4.46 -1.96 7.00
CA VAL A 72 -5.10 -3.24 6.67
C VAL A 72 -6.62 -3.18 6.82
N ILE A 73 -7.13 -2.44 7.82
CA ILE A 73 -8.56 -2.34 8.11
C ILE A 73 -9.32 -1.69 6.93
N PRO A 74 -9.00 -0.46 6.48
CA PRO A 74 -9.62 0.13 5.31
C PRO A 74 -9.30 -0.64 4.02
N ALA A 75 -8.11 -1.25 3.89
CA ALA A 75 -7.79 -2.08 2.73
C ALA A 75 -8.75 -3.26 2.57
N CYS A 76 -9.02 -4.01 3.65
CA CYS A 76 -9.99 -5.11 3.63
C CYS A 76 -11.42 -4.63 3.44
N LEU A 77 -11.79 -3.49 4.05
CA LEU A 77 -13.16 -2.96 3.98
C LEU A 77 -13.56 -2.51 2.56
N TYR A 78 -12.60 -1.96 1.81
CA TYR A 78 -12.84 -1.39 0.48
C TYR A 78 -12.26 -2.23 -0.66
N ALA A 79 -11.74 -3.42 -0.36
CA ALA A 79 -11.26 -4.34 -1.38
C ALA A 79 -12.37 -4.73 -2.37
N PRO A 80 -12.04 -4.94 -3.65
CA PRO A 80 -13.00 -5.44 -4.62
C PRO A 80 -13.46 -6.87 -4.27
N GLU A 81 -14.65 -7.23 -4.74
CA GLU A 81 -15.15 -8.60 -4.56
C GLU A 81 -14.18 -9.63 -5.15
N ASN A 82 -13.98 -10.73 -4.42
CA ASN A 82 -13.02 -11.78 -4.75
C ASN A 82 -11.52 -11.37 -4.70
N ALA A 83 -11.18 -10.28 -4.00
CA ALA A 83 -9.79 -10.01 -3.65
C ALA A 83 -9.22 -11.14 -2.76
N ILE A 84 -7.98 -11.55 -3.04
CA ILE A 84 -7.24 -12.62 -2.35
C ILE A 84 -5.90 -12.06 -1.89
#